data_AF-A0ABD2QM47-F1
#
_entry.id   AF-A0ABD2QM47-F1
#
_cell.length_a   1.000
_cell.length_b   1.000
_cell.length_c   1.000
_cell.angle_alpha   90.00
_cell.angle_beta   90.00
_cell.angle_gamma   90.00
#
_symmetry.space_group_name_H-M   'P 1'
#
loop_
_entity.id
_entity.type
_entity.pdbx_description
1 polymer ?
#
loop_
_entity_poly.entity_id
_entity_poly.type
_entity_poly.pdbx_seq_one_letter_code
_entity_poly.pdbx_strand_id
1 'polypeptide(L)'
;MYSNIPRAQANQPFYSQNVAATTSRDNTMRQDIALNLLQEFLSFKKPHSDHIHPQPNNFFLLEEIVNEDSFKHYKFNVPELIQAIHADPQLRFSIRENRVRFKPPELNKETSVQISKKLAWITRHGAGRVNLQYLDGGFLFLDDVLALDNFAGITRQQIEDVVNDNNKRRFEIREDPEGSGRSQIRAVQGHSVEIRDLDLKTLTDPSAFPEVIHGTYYRAWADIKNSGLCRMQRNHIHFAPGESPDDGVVSGMRNSAEVLIFIDLPAAIKDGYQFFVSANNVILCPGDAQGFLPSRYFKSAIDRKTSEQSSVIA
;
A
#
# COMPACT_ATOMS: atom_id res chain seq x y z
N MET A 1 -33.71 -25.54 -27.62
CA MET A 1 -33.34 -25.06 -28.96
C MET A 1 -33.31 -23.55 -28.94
N TYR A 2 -32.15 -22.97 -28.65
CA TYR A 2 -31.84 -21.59 -29.01
C TYR A 2 -30.42 -21.58 -29.56
N SER A 3 -30.33 -20.94 -30.71
CA SER A 3 -29.31 -20.97 -31.75
C SER A 3 -27.91 -20.53 -31.29
N ASN A 4 -26.92 -21.35 -31.67
CA ASN A 4 -25.51 -20.99 -31.76
C ASN A 4 -25.31 -19.89 -32.80
N ILE A 5 -24.77 -18.75 -32.38
CA ILE A 5 -24.21 -17.71 -33.27
C ILE A 5 -22.69 -17.75 -33.08
N PRO A 6 -21.88 -18.03 -34.11
CA PRO A 6 -20.42 -18.00 -34.00
C PRO A 6 -19.95 -16.55 -33.87
N ARG A 7 -19.28 -16.20 -32.77
CA ARG A 7 -18.56 -14.93 -32.66
C ARG A 7 -17.27 -15.02 -33.47
N ALA A 8 -17.17 -14.14 -34.45
CA ALA A 8 -16.01 -13.95 -35.30
C ALA A 8 -14.73 -13.75 -34.49
N GLN A 9 -13.69 -14.48 -34.87
CA GLN A 9 -12.31 -14.21 -34.46
C GLN A 9 -11.91 -12.84 -35.02
N ALA A 10 -11.73 -11.88 -34.12
CA ALA A 10 -11.09 -10.62 -34.45
C ALA A 10 -9.59 -10.87 -34.62
N ASN A 11 -9.13 -10.85 -35.88
CA ASN A 11 -7.71 -10.78 -36.24
C ASN A 11 -7.09 -9.54 -35.56
N GLN A 12 -6.27 -9.78 -34.54
CA GLN A 12 -5.33 -8.79 -34.01
C GLN A 12 -4.16 -8.67 -34.99
N PRO A 13 -3.75 -7.46 -35.41
CA PRO A 13 -2.64 -7.30 -36.34
C PRO A 13 -1.33 -7.72 -35.68
N PHE A 14 -0.64 -8.66 -36.32
CA PHE A 14 0.78 -8.95 -36.12
C PHE A 14 1.57 -7.65 -36.34
N TYR A 15 2.02 -7.01 -35.27
CA TYR A 15 3.09 -6.02 -35.36
C TYR A 15 4.43 -6.76 -35.33
N SER A 16 5.04 -6.87 -36.51
CA SER A 16 6.40 -7.36 -36.67
C SER A 16 7.39 -6.43 -35.99
N GLN A 17 8.37 -7.07 -35.35
CA GLN A 17 9.56 -6.50 -34.74
C GLN A 17 10.19 -5.36 -35.58
N ASN A 18 10.43 -4.23 -34.91
CA ASN A 18 11.62 -3.40 -35.06
C ASN A 18 11.56 -2.26 -34.03
N VAL A 19 11.89 -2.58 -32.78
CA VAL A 19 12.37 -1.57 -31.82
C VAL A 19 13.79 -1.99 -31.51
N ALA A 20 14.74 -1.18 -31.98
CA ALA A 20 16.15 -1.35 -31.72
C ALA A 20 16.38 -1.57 -30.21
N ALA A 21 17.23 -2.54 -29.89
CA ALA A 21 17.69 -2.78 -28.53
C ALA A 21 18.47 -1.57 -28.01
N THR A 22 17.79 -0.54 -27.53
CA THR A 22 18.34 0.34 -26.51
C THR A 22 18.64 -0.53 -25.32
N THR A 23 19.93 -0.69 -25.02
CA THR A 23 20.41 -1.73 -24.13
C THR A 23 19.90 -1.50 -22.70
N SER A 24 19.67 -2.58 -21.95
CA SER A 24 19.27 -2.52 -20.52
C SER A 24 20.13 -1.54 -19.71
N ARG A 25 21.41 -1.39 -20.07
CA ARG A 25 22.38 -0.49 -19.45
C ARG A 25 22.07 1.00 -19.68
N ASP A 26 21.61 1.38 -20.87
CA ASP A 26 21.23 2.76 -21.19
C ASP A 26 19.97 3.16 -20.43
N ASN A 27 19.03 2.23 -20.29
CA ASN A 27 17.82 2.43 -19.48
C ASN A 27 18.15 2.60 -17.99
N THR A 28 19.07 1.79 -17.45
CA THR A 28 19.54 1.94 -16.06
C THR A 28 20.22 3.30 -15.85
N MET A 29 21.10 3.71 -16.75
CA MET A 29 21.78 5.01 -16.65
C MET A 29 20.80 6.17 -16.71
N ARG A 30 19.81 6.12 -17.60
CA ARG A 30 18.79 7.16 -17.73
C ARG A 30 17.89 7.24 -16.49
N GLN A 31 17.52 6.09 -15.93
CA GLN A 31 16.80 6.02 -14.67
C GLN A 31 17.60 6.63 -13.52
N ASP A 32 18.90 6.32 -13.41
CA ASP A 32 19.76 6.88 -12.37
C ASP A 32 19.87 8.40 -12.47
N ILE A 33 19.98 8.94 -13.69
CA ILE A 33 19.96 10.39 -13.93
C ILE A 33 18.64 10.99 -13.42
N ALA A 34 17.49 10.41 -13.78
CA ALA A 34 16.17 10.89 -13.34
C ALA A 34 16.07 10.94 -11.82
N LEU A 35 16.49 9.86 -11.14
CA LEU A 35 16.42 9.75 -9.69
C LEU A 35 17.36 10.72 -8.98
N ASN A 36 18.55 10.94 -9.51
CA ASN A 36 19.51 11.89 -8.94
C ASN A 36 19.03 13.34 -9.08
N LEU A 37 18.47 13.71 -10.24
CA LEU A 37 17.87 15.02 -10.45
C LEU A 37 16.68 15.26 -9.52
N LEU A 38 15.79 14.27 -9.38
CA LEU A 38 14.67 14.33 -8.44
C LEU A 38 15.15 14.50 -7.01
N GLN A 39 16.18 13.77 -6.59
CA GLN A 39 16.75 13.91 -5.25
C GLN A 39 17.34 15.30 -5.03
N GLU A 40 18.12 15.81 -5.98
CA GLU A 40 18.71 17.16 -5.88
C GLU A 40 17.64 18.23 -5.76
N PHE A 41 16.64 18.20 -6.64
CA PHE A 41 15.50 19.12 -6.64
C PHE A 41 14.74 19.04 -5.31
N LEU A 42 14.25 17.86 -4.94
CA LEU A 42 13.34 17.69 -3.80
C LEU A 42 14.03 17.78 -2.43
N SER A 43 15.37 17.76 -2.38
CA SER A 43 16.13 17.99 -1.15
C SER A 43 16.42 19.46 -0.87
N PHE A 44 15.87 20.39 -1.68
CA PHE A 44 16.06 21.84 -1.55
C PHE A 44 17.53 22.27 -1.53
N LYS A 45 18.42 21.47 -2.15
CA LYS A 45 19.84 21.83 -2.26
C LYS A 45 20.08 23.03 -3.15
N LYS A 46 19.07 23.42 -3.94
CA LYS A 46 19.03 24.62 -4.79
C LYS A 46 17.67 25.31 -4.63
N PRO A 47 17.61 26.65 -4.74
CA PRO A 47 16.33 27.35 -4.84
C PRO A 47 15.57 26.89 -6.08
N HIS A 48 14.26 26.74 -5.95
CA HIS A 48 13.37 26.41 -7.05
C HIS A 48 13.06 27.65 -7.89
N SER A 49 12.72 27.44 -9.17
CA SER A 49 12.18 28.51 -10.00
C SER A 49 10.83 29.01 -9.48
N ASP A 50 10.47 30.25 -9.83
CA ASP A 50 9.24 30.90 -9.36
C ASP A 50 7.93 30.20 -9.74
N HIS A 51 7.96 29.27 -10.71
CA HIS A 51 6.80 28.51 -11.17
C HIS A 51 6.60 27.17 -10.43
N ILE A 52 7.45 26.84 -9.45
CA ILE A 52 7.33 25.65 -8.63
C ILE A 52 6.52 25.96 -7.38
N HIS A 53 5.43 25.22 -7.17
CA HIS A 53 4.52 25.45 -6.04
C HIS A 53 4.51 24.24 -5.10
N PRO A 54 5.14 24.35 -3.92
CA PRO A 54 5.06 23.31 -2.91
C PRO A 54 3.62 23.01 -2.52
N GLN A 55 3.27 21.73 -2.58
CA GLN A 55 2.00 21.17 -2.17
C GLN A 55 2.06 20.76 -0.69
N PRO A 56 0.91 20.60 0.00
CA PRO A 56 0.88 20.18 1.39
C PRO A 56 1.71 18.92 1.68
N ASN A 57 2.44 18.91 2.80
CA ASN A 57 3.38 17.85 3.22
C ASN A 57 4.62 17.69 2.32
N ASN A 58 5.11 18.81 1.77
CA ASN A 58 6.30 18.93 0.93
C ASN A 58 6.22 18.09 -0.35
N PHE A 59 5.03 17.98 -0.91
CA PHE A 59 4.84 17.38 -2.23
C PHE A 59 5.07 18.44 -3.31
N PHE A 60 5.39 17.99 -4.52
CA PHE A 60 5.58 18.82 -5.71
C PHE A 60 4.88 18.14 -6.88
N LEU A 61 4.36 18.92 -7.81
CA LEU A 61 3.71 18.40 -9.02
C LEU A 61 4.80 18.01 -10.02
N LEU A 62 4.78 16.76 -10.50
CA LEU A 62 5.73 16.31 -11.52
C LEU A 62 5.59 17.10 -12.83
N GLU A 63 4.40 17.63 -13.12
CA GLU A 63 4.15 18.49 -14.28
C GLU A 63 4.87 19.84 -14.20
N GLU A 64 5.13 20.33 -12.99
CA GLU A 64 5.98 21.51 -12.78
C GLU A 64 7.46 21.12 -12.87
N ILE A 65 7.85 20.01 -12.24
CA ILE A 65 9.26 19.55 -12.20
C ILE A 65 9.83 19.29 -13.60
N VAL A 66 9.07 18.67 -14.51
CA VAL A 66 9.56 18.40 -15.88
C VAL A 66 9.85 19.68 -16.67
N ASN A 67 9.36 20.84 -16.21
CA ASN A 67 9.60 22.12 -16.84
C ASN A 67 10.87 22.84 -16.35
N GLU A 68 11.55 22.32 -15.34
CA GLU A 68 12.85 22.83 -14.90
C GLU A 68 13.94 22.54 -15.93
N ASP A 69 14.92 23.46 -16.05
CA ASP A 69 15.96 23.39 -17.07
C ASP A 69 16.77 22.09 -17.02
N SER A 70 17.05 21.59 -15.82
CA SER A 70 17.76 20.34 -15.61
C SER A 70 16.99 19.14 -16.15
N PHE A 71 15.66 19.11 -16.01
CA PHE A 71 14.82 18.01 -16.51
C PHE A 71 14.51 18.16 -18.00
N LYS A 72 14.29 19.39 -18.48
CA LYS A 72 14.13 19.71 -19.91
C LYS A 72 15.36 19.32 -20.72
N HIS A 73 16.57 19.56 -20.18
CA HIS A 73 17.82 19.19 -20.83
C HIS A 73 17.85 17.69 -21.23
N TYR A 74 17.42 16.81 -20.32
CA TYR A 74 17.35 15.37 -20.56
C TYR A 74 16.03 14.90 -21.19
N LYS A 75 15.12 15.83 -21.47
CA LYS A 75 13.79 15.62 -22.08
C LYS A 75 12.93 14.61 -21.30
N PHE A 76 12.98 14.66 -19.97
CA PHE A 76 12.12 13.82 -19.14
C PHE A 76 10.65 14.23 -19.27
N ASN A 77 9.77 13.24 -19.24
CA ASN A 77 8.33 13.44 -19.13
C ASN A 77 7.77 12.81 -17.84
N VAL A 78 6.54 13.18 -17.48
CA VAL A 78 5.90 12.72 -16.23
C VAL A 78 5.82 11.19 -16.14
N PRO A 79 5.29 10.44 -17.14
CA PRO A 79 5.28 8.98 -17.10
C PRO A 79 6.65 8.34 -16.85
N GLU A 80 7.69 8.86 -17.48
CA GLU A 80 9.06 8.38 -17.32
C GLU A 80 9.58 8.60 -15.89
N LEU A 81 9.35 9.79 -15.31
CA LEU A 81 9.72 10.05 -13.91
C LEU A 81 8.95 9.16 -12.94
N ILE A 82 7.66 8.92 -13.18
CA ILE A 82 6.85 7.99 -12.39
C ILE A 82 7.44 6.58 -12.44
N GLN A 83 7.81 6.11 -13.64
CA GLN A 83 8.44 4.80 -13.82
C GLN A 83 9.76 4.71 -13.07
N ALA A 84 10.63 5.72 -13.20
CA ALA A 84 11.90 5.76 -12.48
C ALA A 84 11.70 5.72 -10.96
N ILE A 85 10.76 6.51 -10.42
CA ILE A 85 10.42 6.52 -8.99
C ILE A 85 9.92 5.16 -8.51
N HIS A 86 9.05 4.49 -9.27
CA HIS A 86 8.58 3.15 -8.93
C HIS A 86 9.69 2.10 -8.96
N ALA A 87 10.70 2.31 -9.80
CA ALA A 87 11.84 1.43 -9.95
C ALA A 87 13.03 1.78 -9.03
N ASP A 88 12.92 2.82 -8.20
CA ASP A 88 13.99 3.23 -7.28
C ASP A 88 14.24 2.16 -6.21
N PRO A 89 15.40 1.47 -6.22
CA PRO A 89 15.66 0.36 -5.30
C PRO A 89 15.68 0.82 -3.83
N GLN A 90 16.04 2.08 -3.58
CA GLN A 90 16.15 2.67 -2.25
C GLN A 90 14.82 3.22 -1.72
N LEU A 91 13.77 3.28 -2.56
CA LEU A 91 12.46 3.85 -2.22
C LEU A 91 12.58 5.27 -1.62
N ARG A 92 13.46 6.12 -2.17
CA ARG A 92 13.76 7.48 -1.70
C ARG A 92 12.57 8.43 -1.86
N PHE A 93 11.65 8.14 -2.77
CA PHE A 93 10.54 9.02 -3.10
C PHE A 93 9.21 8.46 -2.61
N SER A 94 8.27 9.35 -2.30
CA SER A 94 6.85 9.03 -2.15
C SER A 94 6.09 9.67 -3.30
N ILE A 95 5.29 8.87 -4.01
CA ILE A 95 4.50 9.31 -5.15
C ILE A 95 3.00 9.11 -4.89
N ARG A 96 2.19 10.07 -5.33
CA ARG A 96 0.73 10.03 -5.30
C ARG A 96 0.19 10.70 -6.55
N GLU A 97 -0.28 9.90 -7.51
CA GLU A 97 -0.71 10.39 -8.82
C GLU A 97 0.45 11.16 -9.49
N ASN A 98 0.29 12.45 -9.78
CA ASN A 98 1.36 13.28 -10.34
C ASN A 98 2.30 13.88 -9.26
N ARG A 99 2.01 13.72 -7.97
CA ARG A 99 2.75 14.40 -6.90
C ARG A 99 3.89 13.55 -6.38
N VAL A 100 5.06 14.15 -6.20
CA VAL A 100 6.25 13.51 -5.64
C VAL A 100 6.79 14.28 -4.44
N ARG A 101 7.39 13.57 -3.48
CA ARG A 101 8.26 14.17 -2.46
C ARG A 101 9.45 13.29 -2.16
N PHE A 102 10.53 13.90 -1.70
CA PHE A 102 11.67 13.17 -1.15
C PHE A 102 11.35 12.74 0.29
N LYS A 103 11.64 11.48 0.60
CA LYS A 103 11.53 10.96 1.96
C LYS A 103 12.79 11.33 2.74
N PRO A 104 12.69 11.47 4.06
CA PRO A 104 13.88 11.63 4.90
C PRO A 104 14.87 10.48 4.69
N PRO A 105 16.18 10.73 4.54
CA PRO A 105 17.19 9.71 4.24
C PRO A 105 17.27 8.58 5.27
N GLU A 106 16.85 8.84 6.51
CA GLU A 106 16.80 7.87 7.58
C GLU A 106 15.66 6.84 7.44
N LEU A 107 14.70 7.11 6.56
CA LEU A 107 13.61 6.20 6.28
C LEU A 107 14.05 5.15 5.25
N ASN A 108 13.83 3.86 5.55
CA ASN A 108 14.25 2.71 4.72
C ASN A 108 15.75 2.40 4.74
N LYS A 109 16.47 2.71 5.82
CA LYS A 109 17.91 2.35 5.94
C LYS A 109 18.15 0.84 5.81
N GLU A 110 17.25 0.03 6.35
CA GLU A 110 17.39 -1.43 6.34
C GLU A 110 16.82 -2.06 5.07
N THR A 111 17.59 -2.98 4.48
CA THR A 111 17.18 -3.75 3.30
C THR A 111 15.90 -4.54 3.56
N SER A 112 15.75 -5.16 4.73
CA SER A 112 14.53 -5.88 5.15
C SER A 112 13.28 -4.99 5.07
N VAL A 113 13.38 -3.73 5.51
CA VAL A 113 12.29 -2.74 5.44
C VAL A 113 11.96 -2.37 3.99
N GLN A 114 12.97 -2.24 3.13
CA GLN A 114 12.78 -1.98 1.70
C GLN A 114 12.06 -3.15 1.03
N ILE A 115 12.53 -4.37 1.26
CA ILE A 115 11.93 -5.62 0.74
C ILE A 115 10.48 -5.73 1.22
N SER A 116 10.23 -5.55 2.52
CA SER A 116 8.88 -5.60 3.10
C SER A 116 7.93 -4.59 2.45
N LYS A 117 8.41 -3.39 2.10
CA LYS A 117 7.62 -2.37 1.40
C LYS A 117 7.35 -2.74 -0.06
N LYS A 118 8.35 -3.27 -0.77
CA LYS A 118 8.19 -3.78 -2.14
C LYS A 118 7.17 -4.92 -2.19
N LEU A 119 7.31 -5.89 -1.28
CA LEU A 119 6.36 -6.99 -1.09
C LEU A 119 4.95 -6.49 -0.79
N ALA A 120 4.79 -5.56 0.16
CA ALA A 120 3.49 -4.99 0.48
C ALA A 120 2.85 -4.29 -0.72
N TRP A 121 3.63 -3.60 -1.55
CA TRP A 121 3.09 -2.96 -2.75
C TRP A 121 2.62 -3.98 -3.78
N ILE A 122 3.46 -4.95 -4.15
CA ILE A 122 3.13 -5.93 -5.19
C ILE A 122 1.97 -6.83 -4.78
N THR A 123 1.97 -7.31 -3.53
CA THR A 123 0.93 -8.24 -3.03
C THR A 123 -0.41 -7.57 -2.71
N ARG A 124 -0.48 -6.23 -2.54
CA ARG A 124 -1.73 -5.55 -2.16
C ARG A 124 -2.36 -4.68 -3.24
N HIS A 125 -1.54 -4.21 -4.17
CA HIS A 125 -1.90 -3.11 -5.08
C HIS A 125 -1.37 -3.31 -6.50
N GLY A 126 -0.12 -3.78 -6.62
CA GLY A 126 0.69 -3.57 -7.81
C GLY A 126 0.68 -4.68 -8.84
N ALA A 127 0.23 -5.90 -8.51
CA ALA A 127 0.43 -7.08 -9.38
C ALA A 127 -0.08 -6.85 -10.81
N GLY A 128 -1.34 -6.40 -10.94
CA GLY A 128 -1.94 -6.14 -12.26
C GLY A 128 -1.23 -5.03 -13.06
N ARG A 129 -0.50 -4.13 -12.41
CA ARG A 129 0.28 -3.07 -13.09
C ARG A 129 1.57 -3.58 -13.72
N VAL A 130 2.04 -4.74 -13.28
CA VAL A 130 3.24 -5.42 -13.80
C VAL A 130 2.87 -6.75 -14.46
N ASN A 131 1.62 -6.86 -14.94
CA ASN A 131 1.08 -8.04 -15.64
C ASN A 131 1.12 -9.34 -14.84
N LEU A 132 1.20 -9.26 -13.50
CA LEU A 132 0.99 -10.41 -12.63
C LEU A 132 -0.50 -10.52 -12.25
N GLN A 133 -0.98 -11.75 -12.16
CA GLN A 133 -2.37 -12.05 -11.80
C GLN A 133 -2.44 -12.60 -10.38
N TYR A 134 -3.39 -12.11 -9.59
CA TYR A 134 -3.67 -12.68 -8.28
C TYR A 134 -4.35 -14.04 -8.46
N LEU A 135 -3.80 -15.04 -7.80
CA LEU A 135 -4.42 -16.34 -7.56
C LEU A 135 -5.42 -16.23 -6.41
N ASP A 136 -6.21 -17.29 -6.20
CA ASP A 136 -7.16 -17.40 -5.10
C ASP A 136 -6.48 -17.12 -3.74
N GLY A 137 -7.14 -16.37 -2.87
CA GLY A 137 -6.60 -15.94 -1.59
C GLY A 137 -5.54 -14.84 -1.68
N GLY A 138 -5.30 -14.27 -2.86
CA GLY A 138 -4.37 -13.14 -3.08
C GLY A 138 -2.92 -13.55 -3.28
N PHE A 139 -2.69 -14.82 -3.62
CA PHE A 139 -1.35 -15.35 -3.87
C PHE A 139 -0.79 -14.92 -5.23
N LEU A 140 0.53 -14.81 -5.29
CA LEU A 140 1.33 -14.67 -6.49
C LEU A 140 2.43 -15.73 -6.45
N PHE A 141 2.88 -16.23 -7.60
CA PHE A 141 4.06 -17.08 -7.61
C PHE A 141 5.32 -16.27 -7.26
N LEU A 142 6.16 -16.81 -6.37
CA LEU A 142 7.30 -16.09 -5.80
C LEU A 142 8.42 -15.85 -6.82
N ASP A 143 8.67 -16.82 -7.69
CA ASP A 143 9.62 -16.70 -8.81
C ASP A 143 9.21 -15.62 -9.80
N ASP A 144 7.91 -15.50 -10.12
CA ASP A 144 7.39 -14.43 -10.98
C ASP A 144 7.58 -13.04 -10.33
N VAL A 145 7.41 -12.94 -9.00
CA VAL A 145 7.70 -11.70 -8.26
C VAL A 145 9.20 -11.38 -8.26
N LEU A 146 10.06 -12.38 -8.07
CA LEU A 146 11.52 -12.21 -8.06
C LEU A 146 12.09 -11.85 -9.44
N ALA A 147 11.39 -12.22 -10.52
CA ALA A 147 11.77 -11.87 -11.89
C ALA A 147 11.53 -10.39 -12.27
N LEU A 148 10.79 -9.64 -11.44
CA LEU A 148 10.53 -8.22 -11.67
C LEU A 148 11.80 -7.39 -11.45
N ASP A 149 12.02 -6.35 -12.27
CA ASP A 149 13.15 -5.41 -12.13
C ASP A 149 13.24 -4.80 -10.72
N ASN A 150 12.10 -4.52 -10.10
CA ASN A 150 12.03 -3.99 -8.74
C ASN A 150 12.57 -4.96 -7.67
N PHE A 151 12.68 -6.25 -8.01
CA PHE A 151 13.23 -7.30 -7.16
C PHE A 151 14.60 -7.79 -7.62
N ALA A 152 15.21 -7.15 -8.63
CA ALA A 152 16.56 -7.47 -9.08
C ALA A 152 17.56 -7.43 -7.91
N GLY A 153 18.34 -8.51 -7.76
CA GLY A 153 19.32 -8.67 -6.69
C GLY A 153 18.75 -9.09 -5.33
N ILE A 154 17.42 -9.21 -5.19
CA ILE A 154 16.80 -9.78 -3.98
C ILE A 154 16.75 -11.30 -4.14
N THR A 155 17.22 -12.04 -3.13
CA THR A 155 17.18 -13.50 -3.14
C THR A 155 15.90 -14.04 -2.51
N ARG A 156 15.54 -15.28 -2.87
CA ARG A 156 14.46 -16.02 -2.19
C ARG A 156 14.66 -16.07 -0.68
N GLN A 157 15.88 -16.34 -0.21
CA GLN A 157 16.19 -16.37 1.22
C GLN A 157 15.88 -15.03 1.90
N GLN A 158 16.24 -13.89 1.29
CA GLN A 158 15.91 -12.58 1.86
C GLN A 158 14.41 -12.32 1.94
N ILE A 159 13.62 -12.85 0.99
CA ILE A 159 12.16 -12.79 1.06
C ILE A 159 11.66 -13.64 2.23
N GLU A 160 12.13 -14.88 2.34
CA GLU A 160 11.76 -15.79 3.42
C GLU A 160 12.12 -15.21 4.79
N ASP A 161 13.30 -14.60 4.94
CA ASP A 161 13.72 -13.91 6.16
C ASP A 161 12.74 -12.77 6.52
N VAL A 162 12.28 -11.99 5.54
CA VAL A 162 11.31 -10.91 5.73
C VAL A 162 9.90 -11.42 6.06
N VAL A 163 9.51 -12.59 5.53
CA VAL A 163 8.25 -13.24 5.86
C VAL A 163 8.28 -13.86 7.26
N ASN A 164 9.42 -14.45 7.64
CA ASN A 164 9.66 -15.08 8.93
C ASN A 164 9.91 -14.06 10.05
N ASP A 165 10.36 -12.84 9.72
CA ASP A 165 10.45 -11.74 10.70
C ASP A 165 9.06 -11.42 11.28
N ASN A 166 8.92 -11.74 12.56
CA ASN A 166 7.65 -11.91 13.25
C ASN A 166 6.97 -10.58 13.60
N ASN A 167 7.63 -9.43 13.47
CA ASN A 167 7.12 -8.16 14.00
C ASN A 167 5.69 -7.84 13.56
N LYS A 168 5.30 -8.21 12.32
CA LYS A 168 3.96 -7.91 11.80
C LYS A 168 3.22 -9.03 11.07
N ARG A 169 3.87 -10.18 10.83
CA ARG A 169 3.31 -11.35 10.13
C ARG A 169 2.45 -10.97 8.92
N ARG A 170 2.95 -10.07 8.08
CA ARG A 170 2.14 -9.42 7.02
C ARG A 170 1.94 -10.31 5.80
N PHE A 171 2.84 -11.27 5.63
CA PHE A 171 2.97 -12.08 4.46
C PHE A 171 2.90 -13.55 4.85
N GLU A 172 2.54 -14.37 3.88
CA GLU A 172 2.52 -15.81 3.99
C GLU A 172 3.14 -16.39 2.72
N ILE A 173 3.99 -17.39 2.89
CA ILE A 173 4.53 -18.20 1.80
C ILE A 173 3.99 -19.62 2.00
N ARG A 174 3.58 -20.25 0.89
CA ARG A 174 3.21 -21.67 0.84
C ARG A 174 3.77 -22.32 -0.41
N GLU A 175 3.82 -23.64 -0.41
CA GLU A 175 3.96 -24.39 -1.66
C GLU A 175 2.66 -24.35 -2.45
N ASP A 176 2.76 -24.37 -3.77
CA ASP A 176 1.61 -24.38 -4.66
C ASP A 176 0.72 -25.61 -4.40
N PRO A 177 -0.56 -25.41 -4.02
CA PRO A 177 -1.47 -26.52 -3.74
C PRO A 177 -1.75 -27.41 -4.94
N GLU A 178 -1.52 -26.94 -6.17
CA GLU A 178 -1.67 -27.73 -7.40
C GLU A 178 -0.45 -28.63 -7.69
N GLY A 179 0.60 -28.56 -6.87
CA GLY A 179 1.74 -29.46 -6.96
C GLY A 179 2.76 -29.10 -8.04
N SER A 180 2.82 -27.85 -8.50
CA SER A 180 3.85 -27.41 -9.45
C SER A 180 5.28 -27.39 -8.87
N GLY A 181 5.42 -27.53 -7.54
CA GLY A 181 6.70 -27.39 -6.83
C GLY A 181 7.20 -25.94 -6.74
N ARG A 182 6.35 -24.97 -7.11
CA ARG A 182 6.64 -23.53 -6.98
C ARG A 182 6.06 -23.02 -5.67
N SER A 183 6.73 -22.03 -5.07
CA SER A 183 6.21 -21.35 -3.89
C SER A 183 5.36 -20.14 -4.27
N GLN A 184 4.31 -19.89 -3.51
CA GLN A 184 3.40 -18.76 -3.65
C GLN A 184 3.52 -17.84 -2.44
N ILE A 185 3.39 -16.52 -2.65
CA ILE A 185 3.42 -15.49 -1.61
C ILE A 185 2.18 -14.60 -1.68
N ARG A 186 1.64 -14.19 -0.52
CA ARG A 186 0.56 -13.19 -0.43
C ARG A 186 0.77 -12.21 0.72
N ALA A 187 0.02 -11.11 0.71
CA ALA A 187 -0.27 -10.37 1.94
C ALA A 187 -1.55 -10.93 2.60
N VAL A 188 -1.58 -10.99 3.93
CA VAL A 188 -2.76 -11.51 4.66
C VAL A 188 -3.88 -10.48 4.83
N GLN A 189 -3.58 -9.19 4.61
CA GLN A 189 -4.53 -8.07 4.66
C GLN A 189 -3.97 -6.84 3.92
N GLY A 190 -4.80 -5.82 3.74
CA GLY A 190 -4.37 -4.48 3.30
C GLY A 190 -4.52 -4.20 1.81
N HIS A 191 -5.22 -5.08 1.10
CA HIS A 191 -5.50 -4.98 -0.34
C HIS A 191 -6.33 -3.74 -0.68
N SER A 192 -6.03 -3.13 -1.82
CA SER A 192 -6.87 -2.10 -2.48
C SER A 192 -7.52 -2.63 -3.77
N VAL A 193 -7.32 -3.90 -4.05
CA VAL A 193 -7.86 -4.61 -5.21
C VAL A 193 -8.75 -5.70 -4.65
N GLU A 194 -9.78 -6.06 -5.39
CA GLU A 194 -10.65 -7.17 -5.02
C GLU A 194 -9.87 -8.48 -5.11
N ILE A 195 -9.91 -9.28 -4.03
CA ILE A 195 -9.23 -10.56 -3.94
C ILE A 195 -10.30 -11.61 -3.63
N ARG A 196 -10.38 -12.63 -4.47
CA ARG A 196 -11.26 -13.79 -4.24
C ARG A 196 -10.70 -14.65 -3.11
N ASP A 197 -11.57 -15.21 -2.29
CA ASP A 197 -11.25 -16.21 -1.27
C ASP A 197 -10.15 -15.78 -0.29
N LEU A 198 -10.10 -14.49 0.06
CA LEU A 198 -9.21 -14.01 1.11
C LEU A 198 -9.58 -14.64 2.44
N ASP A 199 -8.60 -15.24 3.11
CA ASP A 199 -8.80 -15.97 4.36
C ASP A 199 -9.06 -15.02 5.54
N LEU A 200 -10.31 -14.58 5.66
CA LEU A 200 -10.81 -13.69 6.69
C LEU A 200 -11.88 -14.40 7.52
N LYS A 201 -11.67 -14.46 8.83
CA LYS A 201 -12.65 -15.04 9.76
C LYS A 201 -13.69 -14.00 10.13
N THR A 202 -14.97 -14.30 9.95
CA THR A 202 -16.04 -13.39 10.40
C THR A 202 -16.01 -13.27 11.92
N LEU A 203 -16.05 -12.05 12.43
CA LEU A 203 -16.10 -11.75 13.86
C LEU A 203 -17.57 -11.65 14.27
N THR A 204 -18.08 -12.70 14.89
CA THR A 204 -19.48 -12.77 15.36
C THR A 204 -19.63 -12.54 16.86
N ASP A 205 -18.59 -12.82 17.64
CA ASP A 205 -18.56 -12.60 19.09
C ASP A 205 -17.72 -11.35 19.40
N PRO A 206 -18.34 -10.20 19.73
CA PRO A 206 -17.61 -8.99 20.06
C PRO A 206 -16.82 -9.10 21.38
N SER A 207 -17.15 -10.05 22.27
CA SER A 207 -16.44 -10.22 23.53
C SER A 207 -15.02 -10.79 23.35
N ALA A 208 -14.74 -11.42 22.21
CA ALA A 208 -13.41 -11.88 21.84
C ALA A 208 -12.39 -10.73 21.67
N PHE A 209 -12.88 -9.50 21.46
CA PHE A 209 -12.05 -8.31 21.26
C PHE A 209 -12.58 -7.16 22.13
N PRO A 210 -12.14 -7.08 23.40
CA PRO A 210 -12.61 -6.04 24.32
C PRO A 210 -12.24 -4.62 23.86
N GLU A 211 -11.18 -4.51 23.05
CA GLU A 211 -10.72 -3.26 22.46
C GLU A 211 -10.58 -3.39 20.94
N VAL A 212 -11.16 -2.43 20.23
CA VAL A 212 -11.01 -2.27 18.78
C VAL A 212 -10.65 -0.83 18.50
N ILE A 213 -9.42 -0.62 18.04
CA ILE A 213 -8.78 0.70 18.06
C ILE A 213 -8.32 1.09 16.65
N HIS A 214 -8.67 2.31 16.24
CA HIS A 214 -8.13 2.95 15.06
C HIS A 214 -7.20 4.10 15.44
N GLY A 215 -5.92 3.97 15.11
CA GLY A 215 -4.95 5.07 15.26
C GLY A 215 -4.94 6.00 14.06
N THR A 216 -5.09 7.30 14.29
CA THR A 216 -5.07 8.35 13.27
C THR A 216 -4.20 9.55 13.71
N TYR A 217 -4.16 10.60 12.88
CA TYR A 217 -3.40 11.84 13.10
C TYR A 217 -4.35 13.01 13.24
N TYR A 218 -3.95 14.10 13.91
CA TYR A 218 -4.84 15.25 14.19
C TYR A 218 -5.51 15.82 12.95
N ARG A 219 -4.75 15.93 11.85
CA ARG A 219 -5.26 16.44 10.57
C ARG A 219 -6.45 15.63 10.04
N ALA A 220 -6.46 14.32 10.25
CA ALA A 220 -7.51 13.44 9.77
C ALA A 220 -8.64 13.34 10.79
N TRP A 221 -8.32 13.46 12.08
CA TRP A 221 -9.29 13.51 13.16
C TRP A 221 -10.34 14.63 12.97
N ALA A 222 -9.91 15.78 12.46
CA ALA A 222 -10.79 16.92 12.18
C ALA A 222 -12.03 16.54 11.34
N ASP A 223 -11.86 15.65 10.36
CA ASP A 223 -12.95 15.15 9.50
C ASP A 223 -13.58 13.89 10.08
N ILE A 224 -12.77 12.95 10.59
CA ILE A 224 -13.22 11.65 11.09
C ILE A 224 -14.24 11.79 12.22
N LYS A 225 -14.08 12.77 13.12
CA LYS A 225 -15.00 12.96 14.25
C LYS A 225 -16.45 13.23 13.81
N ASN A 226 -16.63 13.83 12.63
CA ASN A 226 -17.94 14.19 12.08
C ASN A 226 -18.45 13.14 11.07
N SER A 227 -17.54 12.60 10.25
CA SER A 227 -17.90 11.74 9.11
C SER A 227 -17.78 10.24 9.39
N GLY A 228 -17.11 9.85 10.47
CA GLY A 228 -16.74 8.46 10.74
C GLY A 228 -15.42 8.05 10.08
N LEU A 229 -15.11 6.76 10.16
CA LEU A 229 -13.93 6.16 9.54
C LEU A 229 -14.26 5.69 8.12
N CYS A 230 -13.39 5.98 7.15
CA CYS A 230 -13.53 5.50 5.77
C CYS A 230 -12.44 4.47 5.45
N ARG A 231 -12.78 3.41 4.69
CA ARG A 231 -11.78 2.48 4.15
C ARG A 231 -10.85 3.12 3.11
N MET A 232 -11.19 4.33 2.64
CA MET A 232 -10.48 5.06 1.59
C MET A 232 -10.32 4.17 0.35
N GLN A 233 -9.10 4.02 -0.16
CA GLN A 233 -8.81 3.18 -1.32
C GLN A 233 -8.66 1.69 -0.98
N ARG A 234 -8.75 1.29 0.29
CA ARG A 234 -8.63 -0.12 0.67
C ARG A 234 -9.98 -0.83 0.67
N ASN A 235 -9.95 -2.16 0.73
CA ASN A 235 -11.17 -2.95 0.88
C ASN A 235 -11.80 -2.82 2.27
N HIS A 236 -11.00 -2.47 3.29
CA HIS A 236 -11.44 -2.44 4.68
C HIS A 236 -10.84 -1.26 5.46
N ILE A 237 -11.57 -0.76 6.44
CA ILE A 237 -11.06 -0.03 7.60
C ILE A 237 -10.31 -1.04 8.48
N HIS A 238 -9.15 -0.65 9.00
CA HIS A 238 -8.29 -1.54 9.79
C HIS A 238 -8.25 -1.07 11.24
N PHE A 239 -8.33 -2.01 12.16
CA PHE A 239 -8.27 -1.79 13.59
C PHE A 239 -7.25 -2.71 14.26
N ALA A 240 -6.63 -2.20 15.31
CA ALA A 240 -5.84 -3.01 16.23
C ALA A 240 -6.76 -3.59 17.32
N PRO A 241 -6.49 -4.81 17.79
CA PRO A 241 -7.27 -5.43 18.87
C PRO A 241 -6.81 -4.99 20.29
N GLY A 242 -6.09 -3.87 20.40
CA GLY A 242 -5.50 -3.35 21.63
C GLY A 242 -4.45 -2.25 21.39
N GLU A 243 -4.02 -1.57 22.46
CA GLU A 243 -3.15 -0.38 22.39
C GLU A 243 -1.66 -0.67 22.12
N SER A 244 -1.10 -1.83 22.51
CA SER A 244 0.35 -2.03 22.57
C SER A 244 0.90 -3.29 21.87
N PRO A 245 2.13 -3.25 21.32
CA PRO A 245 2.91 -4.43 20.95
C PRO A 245 3.34 -5.30 22.14
N ASP A 246 3.43 -4.72 23.34
CA ASP A 246 3.97 -5.38 24.54
C ASP A 246 3.08 -6.51 25.08
N ASP A 247 1.81 -6.55 24.69
CA ASP A 247 0.85 -7.62 25.04
C ASP A 247 0.93 -8.82 24.09
N GLY A 248 1.97 -8.91 23.26
CA GLY A 248 2.07 -9.91 22.18
C GLY A 248 1.10 -9.65 21.01
N VAL A 249 0.39 -8.53 21.05
CA VAL A 249 -0.53 -8.09 19.99
C VAL A 249 0.27 -7.37 18.92
N VAL A 250 0.31 -7.93 17.72
CA VAL A 250 0.79 -7.20 16.55
C VAL A 250 -0.16 -6.04 16.25
N SER A 251 0.10 -4.88 16.85
CA SER A 251 -0.69 -3.69 16.56
C SER A 251 -0.43 -3.26 15.11
N GLY A 252 -1.46 -3.39 14.26
CA GLY A 252 -1.46 -2.85 12.90
C GLY A 252 -1.36 -1.32 12.85
N MET A 253 -1.50 -0.68 14.02
CA MET A 253 -1.38 0.75 14.25
C MET A 253 0.06 1.23 14.14
N ARG A 254 0.24 2.50 13.78
CA ARG A 254 1.56 3.13 13.76
C ARG A 254 1.86 3.71 15.13
N ASN A 255 3.08 3.51 15.62
CA ASN A 255 3.55 4.13 16.86
C ASN A 255 3.45 5.66 16.85
N SER A 256 3.46 6.28 15.66
CA SER A 256 3.30 7.72 15.48
C SER A 256 1.85 8.20 15.39
N ALA A 257 0.85 7.33 15.52
CA ALA A 257 -0.55 7.78 15.63
C ALA A 257 -0.68 8.74 16.82
N GLU A 258 -1.46 9.80 16.63
CA GLU A 258 -1.66 10.88 17.62
C GLU A 258 -3.01 10.77 18.31
N VAL A 259 -4.01 10.20 17.64
CA VAL A 259 -5.36 9.99 18.18
C VAL A 259 -5.71 8.51 18.09
N LEU A 260 -6.23 7.95 19.18
CA LEU A 260 -6.78 6.59 19.24
C LEU A 260 -8.30 6.67 19.29
N ILE A 261 -8.98 6.03 18.34
CA ILE A 261 -10.44 5.96 18.29
C ILE A 261 -10.85 4.54 18.69
N PHE A 262 -11.63 4.42 19.77
CA PHE A 262 -12.15 3.16 20.27
C PHE A 262 -13.53 2.92 19.67
N ILE A 263 -13.76 1.72 19.15
CA ILE A 263 -15.01 1.36 18.50
C ILE A 263 -15.92 0.62 19.47
N ASP A 264 -17.19 1.02 19.50
CA ASP A 264 -18.28 0.22 20.08
C ASP A 264 -18.62 -0.92 19.12
N LEU A 265 -17.79 -1.97 19.18
CA LEU A 265 -17.92 -3.16 18.35
C LEU A 265 -19.28 -3.87 18.53
N PRO A 266 -19.80 -4.10 19.76
CA PRO A 266 -21.13 -4.67 19.95
C PRO A 266 -22.23 -3.88 19.25
N ALA A 267 -22.24 -2.54 19.37
CA ALA A 267 -23.25 -1.71 18.74
C ALA A 267 -23.17 -1.77 17.21
N ALA A 268 -21.96 -1.71 16.65
CA ALA A 268 -21.76 -1.75 15.19
C ALA A 268 -22.21 -3.10 14.59
N ILE A 269 -21.86 -4.22 15.22
CA ILE A 269 -22.30 -5.56 14.75
C ILE A 269 -23.82 -5.71 14.85
N LYS A 270 -24.42 -5.24 15.95
CA LYS A 270 -25.88 -5.27 16.15
C LYS A 270 -26.62 -4.52 15.05
N ASP A 271 -26.06 -3.41 14.59
CA ASP A 271 -26.61 -2.59 13.50
C ASP A 271 -26.26 -3.12 12.09
N GLY A 272 -25.61 -4.29 12.01
CA GLY A 272 -25.36 -5.01 10.75
C GLY A 272 -24.00 -4.74 10.09
N TYR A 273 -23.09 -3.99 10.72
CA TYR A 273 -21.73 -3.85 10.19
C TYR A 273 -20.95 -5.15 10.34
N GLN A 274 -20.33 -5.59 9.25
CA GLN A 274 -19.49 -6.79 9.24
C GLN A 274 -18.10 -6.48 9.77
N PHE A 275 -17.57 -7.39 10.59
CA PHE A 275 -16.20 -7.35 11.03
C PHE A 275 -15.54 -8.69 10.73
N PHE A 276 -14.25 -8.64 10.42
CA PHE A 276 -13.44 -9.80 10.13
C PHE A 276 -12.12 -9.74 10.88
N VAL A 277 -11.50 -10.89 11.08
CA VAL A 277 -10.15 -11.04 11.64
C VAL A 277 -9.27 -11.70 10.59
N SER A 278 -8.18 -11.03 10.28
CA SER A 278 -7.14 -11.56 9.39
C SER A 278 -6.21 -12.53 10.13
N ALA A 279 -5.41 -13.31 9.38
CA ALA A 279 -4.46 -14.27 9.94
C ALA A 279 -3.43 -13.65 10.91
N ASN A 280 -3.16 -12.35 10.82
CA ASN A 280 -2.27 -11.63 11.74
C ASN A 280 -3.01 -10.79 12.79
N ASN A 281 -4.23 -11.19 13.13
CA ASN A 281 -5.08 -10.62 14.19
C ASN A 281 -5.46 -9.14 14.01
N VAL A 282 -5.36 -8.62 12.78
CA VAL A 282 -5.90 -7.29 12.44
C VAL A 282 -7.40 -7.43 12.19
N ILE A 283 -8.19 -6.59 12.86
CA ILE A 283 -9.64 -6.52 12.69
C ILE A 283 -9.95 -5.61 11.51
N LEU A 284 -10.90 -6.02 10.67
CA LEU A 284 -11.23 -5.39 9.39
C LEU A 284 -12.74 -5.15 9.29
N CYS A 285 -13.15 -3.96 8.84
CA CYS A 285 -14.55 -3.65 8.53
C CYS A 285 -14.64 -3.07 7.12
N PRO A 286 -15.50 -3.57 6.21
CA PRO A 286 -15.69 -2.99 4.90
C PRO A 286 -16.39 -1.63 4.97
N GLY A 287 -17.04 -1.31 6.09
CA GLY A 287 -17.94 -0.17 6.22
C GLY A 287 -19.29 -0.43 5.57
N ASP A 288 -20.08 0.63 5.43
CA ASP A 288 -21.34 0.64 4.68
C ASP A 288 -21.10 0.57 3.15
N ALA A 289 -22.15 0.79 2.35
CA ALA A 289 -22.05 0.78 0.89
C ALA A 289 -21.06 1.83 0.33
N GLN A 290 -20.78 2.88 1.09
CA GLN A 290 -19.85 3.96 0.78
C GLN A 290 -18.48 3.72 1.43
N GLY A 291 -18.32 2.65 2.20
CA GLY A 291 -17.08 2.26 2.86
C GLY A 291 -16.82 2.97 4.18
N PHE A 292 -17.87 3.49 4.84
CA PHE A 292 -17.78 4.22 6.09
C PHE A 292 -18.24 3.40 7.31
N LEU A 293 -17.60 3.65 8.45
CA LEU A 293 -18.11 3.32 9.77
C LEU A 293 -18.42 4.64 10.50
N PRO A 294 -19.70 5.00 10.67
CA PRO A 294 -20.11 6.27 11.26
C PRO A 294 -19.56 6.53 12.67
N SER A 295 -19.36 7.81 13.01
CA SER A 295 -18.79 8.22 14.30
C SER A 295 -19.66 7.90 15.51
N ARG A 296 -20.96 7.60 15.33
CA ARG A 296 -21.83 7.09 16.41
C ARG A 296 -21.37 5.76 17.01
N TYR A 297 -20.50 5.02 16.31
CA TYR A 297 -19.87 3.80 16.83
C TYR A 297 -18.51 4.07 17.48
N PHE A 298 -18.14 5.33 17.71
CA PHE A 298 -16.95 5.66 18.48
C PHE A 298 -17.33 5.67 19.96
N LYS A 299 -16.77 4.71 20.70
CA LYS A 299 -16.91 4.64 22.16
C LYS A 299 -16.17 5.81 22.84
N SER A 300 -15.00 6.17 22.32
CA SER A 300 -14.19 7.28 22.79
C SER A 300 -13.08 7.63 21.78
N ALA A 301 -12.47 8.81 21.94
CA ALA A 301 -11.21 9.15 21.29
C ALA A 301 -10.20 9.69 22.32
N ILE A 302 -8.95 9.22 22.25
CA ILE A 302 -7.86 9.62 23.15
C ILE A 302 -6.78 10.33 22.35
N ASP A 303 -6.38 11.52 22.81
CA ASP A 303 -5.17 12.19 22.34
C ASP A 303 -3.96 11.57 23.05
N ARG A 304 -3.03 10.96 22.29
CA ARG A 304 -1.86 10.28 22.86
C ARG A 304 -0.78 11.22 23.39
N LYS A 305 -0.80 12.51 23.04
CA LYS A 305 0.18 13.49 23.53
C LYS A 305 -0.25 14.08 24.86
N THR A 306 -1.54 14.32 25.04
CA THR A 306 -2.08 14.93 26.27
C THR A 306 -2.68 13.90 27.23
N SER A 307 -2.91 12.67 26.75
CA SER A 307 -3.71 11.64 27.43
C SER A 307 -5.13 12.11 27.76
N GLU A 308 -5.61 13.18 27.11
CA GLU A 308 -6.96 13.68 27.30
C GLU A 308 -7.95 12.78 26.57
N GLN A 309 -8.96 12.33 27.30
CA GLN A 309 -10.06 11.55 26.76
C GLN A 309 -11.18 12.49 26.34
N SER A 310 -11.52 12.48 25.06
CA SER A 310 -12.75 13.07 24.57
C SER A 310 -13.81 11.97 24.55
N SER A 311 -14.83 12.09 25.40
CA SER A 311 -16.10 11.40 25.17
C SER A 311 -16.71 12.02 23.92
N VAL A 312 -16.56 11.32 22.80
CA VAL A 312 -17.29 11.66 21.58
C VAL A 312 -18.71 11.16 21.83
N ILE A 313 -19.48 11.96 22.59
CA ILE A 313 -20.90 11.75 22.73
C ILE A 313 -21.49 12.22 21.40
N ALA A 314 -21.74 11.27 20.50
CA ALA A 314 -22.68 11.45 19.41
C ALA A 314 -24.09 11.09 19.90
#